data_AF-A0A6I1L3R1-F1
#
_entry.id   AF-A0A6I1L3R1-F1
#
_cell.length_a   1.000
_cell.length_b   1.000
_cell.length_c   1.000
_cell.angle_alpha   90.00
_cell.angle_beta   90.00
_cell.angle_gamma   90.00
#
_symmetry.space_group_name_H-M   'P 1'
#
loop_
_entity.id
_entity.type
_entity.pdbx_description
1 polymer ?
#
loop_
_entity_poly.entity_id
_entity_poly.type
_entity_poly.pdbx_seq_one_letter_code
_entity_poly.pdbx_strand_id
1 'polypeptide(L)'
;MELAGGELHADLPLDGRSLLPHLQGRGGHDEVFGEYMAEGTVGPLMMIRRGAFKFIYSEDDPCLLFDVHNDPQEQEDLSGSPQYRVLFDAFLSEARAKWNIPAIHQQVLASQRRRRLVFEALTQGTLKSWDHQPLVDASQQYMRNHIDLDDLERKARYPQPCQHT
;
A
#
# COMPACT_ATOMS: atom_id res chain seq x y z
N MET A 1 -12.26 -1.98 7.42
CA MET A 1 -13.20 -3.09 7.67
C MET A 1 -13.70 -3.07 9.09
N GLU A 2 -12.87 -3.39 10.08
CA GLU A 2 -13.32 -3.56 11.48
C GLU A 2 -13.96 -2.30 12.09
N LEU A 3 -13.40 -1.10 11.87
CA LEU A 3 -13.97 0.15 12.38
C LEU A 3 -15.39 0.44 11.81
N ALA A 4 -15.69 -0.09 10.62
CA ALA A 4 -17.01 0.02 10.00
C ALA A 4 -17.96 -1.15 10.40
N GLY A 5 -17.55 -2.02 11.33
CA GLY A 5 -18.31 -3.21 11.73
C GLY A 5 -18.30 -4.35 10.70
N GLY A 6 -17.43 -4.28 9.69
CA GLY A 6 -17.32 -5.31 8.66
C GLY A 6 -16.38 -6.44 9.06
N GLU A 7 -16.69 -7.66 8.61
CA GLU A 7 -15.88 -8.86 8.81
C GLU A 7 -15.03 -9.19 7.58
N LEU A 8 -13.88 -9.84 7.79
CA LEU A 8 -13.03 -10.28 6.71
C LEU A 8 -13.58 -11.57 6.08
N HIS A 9 -13.71 -11.59 4.76
CA HIS A 9 -14.12 -12.79 4.05
C HIS A 9 -12.96 -13.81 4.02
N ALA A 10 -13.22 -15.06 4.37
CA ALA A 10 -12.19 -16.10 4.48
C ALA A 10 -11.40 -16.31 3.18
N ASP A 11 -12.08 -16.18 2.02
CA ASP A 11 -11.47 -16.36 0.70
C ASP A 11 -10.70 -15.13 0.17
N LEU A 12 -10.71 -14.02 0.91
CA LEU A 12 -10.02 -12.78 0.54
C LEU A 12 -9.09 -12.35 1.69
N PRO A 13 -8.03 -13.13 1.97
CA PRO A 13 -7.12 -12.81 3.05
C PRO A 13 -6.42 -11.48 2.77
N LEU A 14 -6.17 -10.74 3.85
CA LEU A 14 -5.31 -9.56 3.85
C LEU A 14 -3.98 -9.93 4.51
N ASP A 15 -2.88 -9.44 3.95
CA ASP A 15 -1.56 -9.61 4.56
C ASP A 15 -1.40 -8.77 5.84
N GLY A 16 -2.18 -7.68 5.94
CA GLY A 16 -2.21 -6.79 7.09
C GLY A 16 -3.10 -7.29 8.24
N ARG A 17 -2.92 -6.68 9.41
CA ARG A 17 -3.76 -6.90 10.59
C ARG A 17 -4.40 -5.60 11.03
N SER A 18 -5.50 -5.71 11.76
CA SER A 18 -6.21 -4.54 12.28
C SER A 18 -5.36 -3.75 13.28
N LEU A 19 -5.50 -2.42 13.21
CA LEU A 19 -4.91 -1.49 14.16
C LEU A 19 -5.85 -1.11 15.32
N LEU A 20 -7.10 -1.59 15.34
CA LEU A 20 -8.03 -1.31 16.45
C LEU A 20 -7.48 -1.70 17.84
N PRO A 21 -6.79 -2.84 18.01
CA PRO A 21 -6.17 -3.18 19.29
C PRO A 21 -5.17 -2.11 19.78
N HIS A 22 -4.41 -1.50 18.86
CA HIS A 22 -3.48 -0.43 19.20
C HIS A 22 -4.22 0.83 19.68
N LEU A 23 -5.30 1.22 18.99
CA LEU A 23 -6.13 2.37 19.37
C LEU A 23 -6.81 2.18 20.73
N GLN A 24 -7.08 0.93 21.11
CA GLN A 24 -7.65 0.57 22.41
C GLN A 24 -6.59 0.39 23.51
N GLY A 25 -5.31 0.66 23.22
CA GLY A 25 -4.22 0.48 24.18
C GLY A 25 -3.91 -0.98 24.53
N ARG A 26 -4.39 -1.94 23.73
CA ARG A 26 -4.14 -3.38 23.91
C ARG A 26 -2.84 -3.85 23.26
N GLY A 27 -2.13 -2.93 22.60
CA GLY A 27 -0.94 -3.25 21.80
C GLY A 27 -1.31 -4.03 20.54
N GLY A 28 -0.34 -4.75 20.00
CA GLY A 28 -0.54 -5.59 18.82
C GLY A 28 0.78 -5.87 18.12
N HIS A 29 0.70 -5.93 16.80
CA HIS A 29 1.84 -6.23 15.95
C HIS A 29 2.75 -5.03 15.79
N ASP A 30 4.04 -5.28 15.53
CA ASP A 30 5.07 -4.23 15.48
C ASP A 30 5.99 -4.40 14.26
N GLU A 31 5.66 -5.32 13.37
CA GLU A 31 6.38 -5.56 12.14
C GLU A 31 5.68 -4.98 10.91
N VAL A 32 6.48 -4.37 10.05
CA VAL A 32 6.09 -3.91 8.71
C VAL A 32 7.06 -4.50 7.70
N PHE A 33 6.50 -4.99 6.60
CA PHE A 33 7.26 -5.48 5.46
C PHE A 33 7.15 -4.48 4.31
N GLY A 34 8.29 -4.09 3.74
CA GLY A 34 8.36 -3.26 2.53
C GLY A 34 8.96 -4.07 1.38
N GLU A 35 8.43 -3.85 0.18
CA GLU A 35 8.90 -4.52 -1.03
C GLU A 35 9.02 -3.49 -2.15
N TYR A 36 10.10 -3.55 -2.92
CA TYR A 36 10.35 -2.66 -4.03
C TYR A 36 11.00 -3.40 -5.21
N MET A 37 10.35 -3.34 -6.36
CA MET A 37 10.79 -4.00 -7.61
C MET A 37 10.55 -3.12 -8.84
N ALA A 38 10.74 -1.81 -8.69
CA ALA A 38 10.49 -0.80 -9.72
C ALA A 38 11.80 -0.13 -10.18
N GLU A 39 11.72 1.10 -10.70
CA GLU A 39 12.86 1.85 -11.22
C GLU A 39 13.99 2.09 -10.22
N GLY A 40 15.22 2.30 -10.68
CA GLY A 40 16.37 2.53 -9.79
C GLY A 40 16.88 1.29 -9.05
N THR A 41 16.34 0.11 -9.35
CA THR A 41 16.82 -1.18 -8.83
C THR A 41 17.00 -2.19 -9.95
N VAL A 42 17.96 -3.10 -9.80
CA VAL A 42 18.22 -4.18 -10.77
C VAL A 42 17.58 -5.51 -10.36
N GLY A 43 17.19 -5.63 -9.09
CA GLY A 43 16.50 -6.79 -8.53
C GLY A 43 15.58 -6.40 -7.38
N PRO A 44 14.87 -7.38 -6.76
CA PRO A 44 13.96 -7.11 -5.66
C PRO A 44 14.68 -6.61 -4.39
N LEU A 45 14.19 -5.51 -3.83
CA LEU A 45 14.62 -4.98 -2.53
C LEU A 45 13.50 -5.19 -1.51
N MET A 46 13.85 -5.77 -0.36
CA MET A 46 12.93 -6.07 0.73
C MET A 46 13.33 -5.32 2.00
N MET A 47 12.36 -5.03 2.83
CA MET A 47 12.56 -4.35 4.11
C MET A 47 11.73 -5.01 5.21
N ILE A 48 12.36 -5.19 6.36
CA ILE A 48 11.68 -5.58 7.61
C ILE A 48 11.89 -4.44 8.61
N ARG A 49 10.81 -3.84 9.08
CA ARG A 49 10.81 -2.86 10.17
C ARG A 49 10.17 -3.53 11.38
N ARG A 50 10.91 -3.67 12.49
CA ARG A 50 10.40 -4.24 13.75
C ARG A 50 11.10 -3.62 14.97
N GLY A 51 10.34 -3.23 15.99
CA GLY A 51 10.90 -2.64 17.21
C GLY A 51 11.58 -1.30 16.95
N ALA A 52 12.86 -1.19 17.30
CA ALA A 52 13.68 -0.04 16.95
C ALA A 52 14.39 -0.19 15.58
N PHE A 53 14.32 -1.36 14.96
CA PHE A 53 15.21 -1.72 13.87
C PHE A 53 14.53 -1.72 12.50
N LYS A 54 15.32 -1.35 11.49
CA LYS A 54 14.99 -1.47 10.07
C LYS A 54 16.11 -2.26 9.39
N PHE A 55 15.73 -3.34 8.73
CA PHE A 55 16.61 -4.22 7.97
C PHE A 55 16.27 -4.15 6.50
N ILE A 56 17.27 -3.99 5.63
CA ILE A 56 17.11 -3.95 4.17
C ILE A 56 17.85 -5.14 3.57
N TYR A 57 17.18 -5.86 2.68
CA TYR A 57 17.66 -7.08 2.05
C TYR A 57 17.54 -7.01 0.52
N SER A 58 18.63 -7.35 -0.15
CA SER A 58 18.75 -7.55 -1.59
C SER A 58 19.71 -8.71 -1.82
N GLU A 59 19.54 -9.45 -2.93
CA GLU A 59 20.58 -10.39 -3.38
C GLU A 59 21.67 -9.69 -4.19
N ASP A 60 21.36 -8.52 -4.76
CA ASP A 60 22.26 -7.76 -5.63
C ASP A 60 23.06 -6.69 -4.87
N ASP A 61 22.60 -6.29 -3.67
CA ASP A 61 23.19 -5.23 -2.84
C ASP A 61 23.52 -5.71 -1.41
N PRO A 62 24.47 -5.07 -0.70
CA PRO A 62 24.71 -5.34 0.71
C PRO A 62 23.44 -5.17 1.56
N CYS A 63 23.24 -6.06 2.54
CA CYS A 63 22.18 -5.88 3.52
C CYS A 63 22.53 -4.73 4.48
N LEU A 64 21.53 -3.93 4.85
CA LEU A 64 21.70 -2.80 5.77
C LEU A 64 20.88 -3.02 7.04
N LEU A 65 21.37 -2.53 8.18
CA LEU A 65 20.66 -2.59 9.45
C LEU A 65 20.78 -1.25 10.18
N PHE A 66 19.65 -0.64 10.52
CA PHE A 66 19.59 0.64 11.25
C PHE A 66 18.78 0.51 12.53
N ASP A 67 19.22 1.17 13.59
CA ASP A 67 18.41 1.48 14.78
C ASP A 67 17.75 2.85 14.58
N VAL A 68 16.52 2.86 14.07
CA VAL A 68 15.82 4.10 13.74
C VAL A 68 15.27 4.84 14.96
N HIS A 69 15.36 4.24 16.16
CA HIS A 69 15.01 4.93 17.40
C HIS A 69 16.14 5.86 17.84
N ASN A 70 17.37 5.32 17.86
CA ASN A 70 18.56 6.06 18.27
C ASN A 70 19.22 6.82 17.12
N ASP A 71 19.05 6.37 15.88
CA ASP A 71 19.50 7.01 14.66
C ASP A 71 18.33 7.20 13.65
N PRO A 72 17.46 8.20 13.87
CA PRO A 72 16.31 8.45 12.99
C PRO A 72 16.67 8.86 11.56
N GLN A 73 17.94 9.20 11.31
CA GLN A 73 18.42 9.64 10.00
C GLN A 73 19.15 8.53 9.24
N GLU A 74 19.26 7.33 9.81
CA GLU A 74 19.86 6.14 9.17
C GLU A 74 21.28 6.41 8.67
N GLN A 75 22.08 7.12 9.46
CA GLN A 75 23.46 7.48 9.15
C GLN A 75 24.46 6.38 9.53
N GLU A 76 24.13 5.54 10.53
CA GLU A 76 25.02 4.47 11.02
C GLU A 76 24.50 3.08 10.62
N ASP A 77 25.17 2.45 9.65
CA ASP A 77 24.88 1.06 9.30
C ASP A 77 25.50 0.09 10.33
N LEU A 78 24.63 -0.71 10.95
CA LEU A 78 24.96 -1.69 11.98
C LEU A 78 25.19 -3.10 11.41
N SER A 79 25.09 -3.31 10.10
CA SER A 79 25.24 -4.62 9.44
C SER A 79 26.58 -5.31 9.74
N GLY A 80 27.64 -4.52 9.91
CA GLY A 80 28.99 -4.99 10.25
C GLY A 80 29.27 -5.12 11.75
N SER A 81 28.37 -4.64 12.61
CA SER A 81 28.62 -4.54 14.05
C SER A 81 28.57 -5.91 14.74
N PRO A 82 29.63 -6.31 15.48
CA PRO A 82 29.62 -7.56 16.25
C PRO A 82 28.51 -7.61 17.31
N GLN A 83 28.14 -6.46 17.87
CA GLN A 83 27.09 -6.35 18.88
C GLN A 83 25.72 -6.74 18.33
N TYR A 84 25.44 -6.44 17.06
CA TYR A 84 24.14 -6.67 16.42
C TYR A 84 24.11 -7.93 15.54
N ARG A 85 25.17 -8.75 15.53
CA ARG A 85 25.29 -9.94 14.67
C ARG A 85 24.10 -10.90 14.81
N VAL A 86 23.72 -11.23 16.05
CA VAL A 86 22.60 -12.15 16.32
C VAL A 86 21.27 -11.62 15.76
N LEU A 87 21.03 -10.31 15.90
CA LEU A 87 19.84 -9.66 15.40
C LEU A 87 19.83 -9.62 13.86
N PHE A 88 20.96 -9.27 13.26
CA PHE A 88 21.14 -9.29 11.81
C PHE A 88 20.87 -10.67 11.22
N ASP A 89 21.46 -11.72 11.80
CA ASP A 89 21.29 -13.10 11.33
C ASP A 89 19.83 -13.57 11.45
N ALA A 90 19.12 -13.13 12.50
CA ALA A 90 17.70 -13.41 12.67
C ALA A 90 16.85 -12.76 11.55
N PHE A 91 17.08 -11.48 11.25
CA PHE A 91 16.39 -10.80 10.15
C PHE A 91 16.72 -11.42 8.80
N LEU A 92 17.98 -11.76 8.55
CA LEU A 92 18.41 -12.40 7.31
C LEU A 92 17.73 -13.77 7.12
N SER A 93 17.65 -14.58 8.18
CA SER A 93 16.97 -15.87 8.13
C SER A 93 15.47 -15.70 7.86
N GLU A 94 14.83 -14.72 8.50
CA GLU A 94 13.41 -14.42 8.28
C GLU A 94 13.15 -13.96 6.84
N ALA A 95 13.98 -13.05 6.32
CA ALA A 95 13.87 -12.54 4.97
C ALA A 95 13.97 -13.67 3.94
N ARG A 96 14.96 -14.57 4.08
CA ARG A 96 15.13 -15.73 3.21
C ARG A 96 14.00 -16.75 3.31
N ALA A 97 13.37 -16.87 4.48
CA ALA A 97 12.22 -17.75 4.66
C ALA A 97 10.94 -17.16 4.06
N LYS A 98 10.76 -15.84 4.15
CA LYS A 98 9.57 -15.14 3.67
C LYS A 98 9.58 -14.94 2.16
N TRP A 99 10.73 -14.58 1.58
CA TRP A 99 10.84 -14.21 0.18
C TRP A 99 11.72 -15.16 -0.61
N ASN A 100 11.13 -15.77 -1.63
CA ASN A 100 11.90 -16.43 -2.68
C ASN A 100 12.31 -15.39 -3.73
N ILE A 101 13.43 -14.71 -3.48
CA ILE A 101 13.94 -13.62 -4.32
C ILE A 101 14.12 -14.05 -5.79
N PRO A 102 14.72 -15.22 -6.09
CA PRO A 102 14.83 -15.68 -7.49
C PRO A 102 13.47 -15.84 -8.17
N ALA A 103 12.47 -16.42 -7.48
CA ALA A 103 11.14 -16.58 -8.06
C ALA A 103 10.44 -15.23 -8.28
N ILE A 104 10.52 -14.32 -7.31
CA ILE A 104 9.96 -12.96 -7.41
C ILE A 104 10.60 -12.21 -8.57
N HIS A 105 11.94 -12.25 -8.68
CA HIS A 105 12.68 -11.61 -9.77
C HIS A 105 12.18 -12.11 -11.14
N GLN A 106 12.02 -13.43 -11.33
CA GLN A 106 11.50 -13.98 -12.58
C GLN A 106 10.07 -13.52 -12.88
N GLN A 107 9.20 -13.44 -11.88
CA GLN A 107 7.83 -12.95 -12.05
C GLN A 107 7.80 -11.48 -12.47
N VAL A 108 8.66 -10.64 -11.87
CA VAL A 108 8.80 -9.23 -12.24
C VAL A 108 9.27 -9.10 -13.69
N LEU A 109 10.32 -9.83 -14.10
CA LEU A 109 10.80 -9.82 -15.49
C LEU A 109 9.73 -10.28 -16.48
N ALA A 110 8.97 -11.33 -16.14
CA ALA A 110 7.87 -11.81 -16.96
C ALA A 110 6.76 -10.75 -17.11
N SER A 111 6.40 -10.07 -16.01
CA SER A 111 5.43 -8.96 -16.00
C SER A 111 5.90 -7.77 -16.84
N GLN A 112 7.18 -7.39 -16.73
CA GLN A 112 7.78 -6.32 -17.54
C GLN A 112 7.77 -6.66 -19.05
N ARG A 113 8.22 -7.87 -19.43
CA ARG A 113 8.23 -8.32 -20.83
C ARG A 113 6.83 -8.32 -21.43
N ARG A 114 5.85 -8.85 -20.70
CA ARG A 114 4.44 -8.87 -21.15
C ARG A 114 3.89 -7.46 -21.36
N ARG A 115 4.13 -6.55 -20.42
CA ARG A 115 3.66 -5.17 -20.52
C ARG A 115 4.31 -4.41 -21.67
N ARG A 116 5.61 -4.60 -21.93
CA ARG A 116 6.29 -4.00 -23.09
C ARG A 116 5.63 -4.41 -24.41
N LEU A 117 5.41 -5.71 -24.61
CA LEU A 117 4.74 -6.24 -25.80
C LEU A 117 3.33 -5.63 -25.99
N VAL A 118 2.51 -5.64 -24.94
CA VAL A 118 1.13 -5.12 -25.01
C VAL A 118 1.14 -3.60 -25.24
N PHE A 119 2.03 -2.87 -24.57
CA PHE A 119 2.16 -1.42 -24.73
C PHE A 119 2.60 -1.03 -26.14
N GLU A 120 3.58 -1.73 -26.72
CA GLU A 120 3.99 -1.52 -28.11
C GLU A 120 2.82 -1.70 -29.09
N ALA A 121 1.94 -2.68 -28.87
CA ALA A 121 0.76 -2.89 -29.69
C ALA A 121 -0.32 -1.81 -29.48
N LEU A 122 -0.61 -1.44 -28.22
CA LEU A 122 -1.66 -0.47 -27.87
C LEU A 122 -1.32 0.97 -28.25
N THR A 123 -0.04 1.26 -28.52
CA THR A 123 0.41 2.59 -28.97
C THR A 123 0.36 2.76 -30.49
N GLN A 124 0.00 1.72 -31.24
CA GLN A 124 -0.22 1.81 -32.69
C GLN A 124 -1.65 2.25 -33.03
N GLY A 125 -1.80 3.17 -33.98
CA GLY A 125 -3.10 3.62 -34.46
C GLY A 125 -3.81 4.56 -33.48
N THR A 126 -5.08 4.27 -33.18
CA THR A 126 -5.88 5.12 -32.28
C THR A 126 -5.74 4.66 -30.83
N LEU A 127 -5.07 5.47 -30.01
CA LEU A 127 -4.90 5.20 -28.59
C LEU A 127 -6.26 5.27 -27.88
N LYS A 128 -6.58 4.20 -27.13
CA LYS A 128 -7.73 4.17 -26.23
C LYS A 128 -7.27 4.47 -24.81
N SER A 129 -7.63 5.64 -24.29
CA SER A 129 -7.33 6.02 -22.91
C SER A 129 -8.07 5.12 -21.90
N TRP A 130 -7.40 4.83 -20.78
CA TRP A 130 -7.95 4.18 -19.59
C TRP A 130 -8.14 5.17 -18.43
N ASP A 131 -7.98 6.47 -18.68
CA ASP A 131 -8.19 7.51 -17.69
C ASP A 131 -9.66 7.45 -17.23
N HIS A 132 -9.86 7.42 -15.90
CA HIS A 132 -11.20 7.43 -15.34
C HIS A 132 -11.89 8.76 -15.68
N GLN A 133 -12.98 8.70 -16.44
CA GLN A 133 -13.85 9.84 -16.67
C GLN A 133 -15.01 9.77 -15.67
N PRO A 134 -15.04 10.60 -14.61
CA PRO A 134 -16.17 10.62 -13.69
C PRO A 134 -17.41 11.09 -14.44
N LEU A 135 -18.50 10.33 -14.29
CA LEU A 135 -19.79 10.72 -14.82
C LEU A 135 -20.53 11.51 -13.76
N VAL A 136 -20.73 12.80 -14.06
CA VAL A 136 -21.66 13.64 -13.34
C VAL A 136 -22.75 14.00 -14.33
N ASP A 137 -23.93 13.44 -14.13
CA ASP A 137 -25.06 13.69 -15.04
C ASP A 137 -25.61 15.10 -14.80
N ALA A 138 -25.08 16.06 -15.57
CA ALA A 138 -25.51 17.45 -15.51
C ALA A 138 -27.01 17.59 -15.79
N SER A 139 -27.66 16.68 -16.51
CA SER A 139 -29.11 16.73 -16.72
C SER A 139 -29.92 16.52 -15.44
N GLN A 140 -29.33 15.92 -14.40
CA GLN A 140 -29.96 15.66 -13.10
C GLN A 140 -29.44 16.55 -11.97
N GLN A 141 -28.51 17.47 -12.25
CA GLN A 141 -27.96 18.36 -11.24
C GLN A 141 -28.73 19.67 -11.12
N TYR A 142 -28.85 20.18 -9.89
CA TYR A 142 -29.48 21.47 -9.59
C TYR A 142 -30.92 21.54 -10.10
N MET A 143 -31.45 22.75 -10.30
CA MET A 143 -32.81 22.92 -10.79
C MET A 143 -32.92 22.51 -12.26
N ARG A 144 -33.89 21.63 -12.52
CA ARG A 144 -34.28 21.17 -13.85
C ARG A 144 -35.79 21.15 -13.89
N ASN A 145 -36.38 21.46 -15.05
CA ASN A 145 -37.83 21.64 -15.15
C ASN A 145 -38.65 20.35 -14.91
N HIS A 146 -37.99 19.18 -14.89
CA HIS A 146 -38.60 17.89 -14.53
C HIS A 146 -38.44 17.54 -13.04
N ILE A 147 -37.83 18.40 -12.23
CA ILE A 147 -37.63 18.23 -10.79
C ILE A 147 -38.50 19.25 -10.05
N ASP A 148 -39.21 18.79 -9.02
CA ASP A 148 -39.98 19.70 -8.14
C ASP A 148 -39.03 20.60 -7.33
N LEU A 149 -39.29 21.91 -7.37
CA LEU A 149 -38.40 22.93 -6.78
C LEU A 149 -38.33 22.81 -5.25
N ASP A 150 -39.49 22.63 -4.60
CA ASP A 150 -39.57 22.56 -3.13
C ASP A 150 -38.86 21.31 -2.61
N ASP A 151 -39.01 20.18 -3.31
CA ASP A 151 -38.30 18.94 -2.99
C ASP A 151 -36.79 19.04 -3.23
N LEU A 152 -36.35 19.70 -4.30
CA LEU A 152 -34.93 19.92 -4.57
C LEU A 152 -34.29 20.78 -3.47
N GLU A 153 -34.88 21.93 -3.15
CA GLU A 153 -34.35 22.83 -2.12
C GLU A 153 -34.27 22.12 -0.76
N ARG A 154 -35.27 21.31 -0.42
CA ARG A 154 -35.31 20.54 0.83
C ARG A 154 -34.22 19.46 0.88
N LYS A 155 -33.97 18.74 -0.22
CA LYS A 155 -32.92 17.72 -0.30
C LYS A 155 -31.52 18.33 -0.30
N ALA A 156 -31.36 19.51 -0.89
CA ALA A 156 -30.07 20.20 -0.99
C ALA A 156 -29.67 20.98 0.28
N ARG A 157 -30.61 21.27 1.19
CA ARG A 157 -30.35 21.97 2.46
C ARG A 157 -30.15 20.98 3.61
N TYR A 158 -29.01 21.09 4.31
CA TYR A 158 -28.72 20.33 5.53
C TYR A 158 -28.07 21.21 6.61
N PRO A 159 -28.53 21.17 7.88
CA PRO A 159 -29.71 20.47 8.37
C PRO A 159 -31.01 21.07 7.80
N GLN A 160 -32.09 20.28 7.80
CA GLN A 160 -33.38 20.74 7.26
C GLN A 160 -33.99 21.83 8.17
N PRO A 161 -34.60 22.90 7.62
CA PRO A 161 -35.33 23.88 8.41
C PRO A 161 -36.53 23.24 9.15
N CYS A 162 -36.83 23.71 10.36
CA CYS A 162 -38.00 23.26 11.12
C CYS A 162 -39.30 23.51 10.35
N GLN A 163 -40.18 22.50 10.29
CA GLN A 163 -41.54 22.68 9.75
C GLN A 163 -42.36 23.47 10.78
N HIS A 164 -42.77 24.69 10.44
CA HIS A 164 -43.82 25.38 11.21
C HIS A 164 -45.16 24.70 10.87
N THR A 165 -45.74 24.02 11.87
CA THR A 165 -47.12 23.49 11.83
C THR A 165 -48.16 24.57 11.64
#